data_AF-A0A395YIN6-F1
#
_entry.id   AF-A0A395YIN6-F1
#
_cell.length_a   1.000
_cell.length_b   1.000
_cell.length_c   1.000
_cell.angle_alpha   90.00
_cell.angle_beta   90.00
_cell.angle_gamma   90.00
#
_symmetry.space_group_name_H-M   'P 1'
#
loop_
_entity.id
_entity.type
_entity.pdbx_description
1 polymer ?
#
loop_
_entity_poly.entity_id
_entity_poly.type
_entity_poly.pdbx_seq_one_letter_code
_entity_poly.pdbx_strand_id
1 'polypeptide(L)'
;MAAIVGGHVDVILAAYGSIKDYVNEGSLTALAMDGEEDLDVGDQGVHVEAIHNQGYEDIKLPFYYFFAFPKGTDKAMIKQFNDAVKDIVENDEDYQQKIYETYLQKPFYQGTEEGLKTFDDITEVLNKVDLSGKVEQ
;
A
#
# COMPACT_ATOMS: atom_id res chain seq x y z
N MET A 1 -0.26 -12.42 9.52
CA MET A 1 0.29 -13.77 9.25
C MET A 1 0.02 -14.78 10.37
N ALA A 2 0.52 -14.62 11.60
CA ALA A 2 0.35 -15.64 12.64
C ALA A 2 -1.12 -16.05 12.90
N ALA A 3 -2.06 -15.10 12.88
CA ALA A 3 -3.48 -15.38 13.09
C ALA A 3 -4.09 -16.27 11.98
N ILE A 4 -3.88 -15.93 10.70
CA ILE A 4 -4.46 -16.69 9.58
C ILE A 4 -3.78 -18.04 9.39
N VAL A 5 -2.44 -18.09 9.49
CA VAL A 5 -1.66 -19.34 9.38
C VAL A 5 -1.97 -20.27 10.55
N GLY A 6 -2.25 -19.71 11.74
CA GLY A 6 -2.69 -20.45 12.92
C GLY A 6 -4.18 -20.83 12.94
N GLY A 7 -4.96 -20.44 11.91
CA GLY A 7 -6.39 -20.73 11.83
C GLY A 7 -7.26 -19.97 12.85
N HIS A 8 -6.79 -18.83 13.38
CA HIS A 8 -7.54 -17.99 14.32
C HIS A 8 -8.49 -16.99 13.64
N VAL A 9 -8.26 -16.73 12.35
CA VAL A 9 -9.09 -15.86 11.51
C VAL A 9 -9.16 -16.46 10.11
N ASP A 10 -10.28 -16.24 9.41
CA ASP A 10 -10.49 -16.75 8.05
C ASP A 10 -9.96 -15.81 6.97
N VAL A 11 -9.95 -14.50 7.25
CA VAL A 11 -9.59 -13.44 6.29
C VAL A 11 -8.73 -12.39 6.96
N ILE A 12 -7.73 -11.88 6.24
CA ILE A 12 -6.91 -10.73 6.63
C ILE A 12 -6.73 -9.78 5.44
N LEU A 13 -6.44 -8.52 5.75
CA LEU A 13 -5.82 -7.60 4.79
C LEU A 13 -4.30 -7.73 4.92
N ALA A 14 -3.62 -7.92 3.79
CA ALA A 14 -2.17 -8.02 3.72
C ALA A 14 -1.66 -7.51 2.38
N ALA A 15 -0.48 -6.88 2.36
CA ALA A 15 0.20 -6.56 1.12
C ALA A 15 0.54 -7.85 0.36
N TYR A 16 0.20 -7.94 -0.94
CA TYR A 16 0.34 -9.17 -1.72
C TYR A 16 1.74 -9.78 -1.65
N GLY A 17 2.79 -8.94 -1.79
CA GLY A 17 4.18 -9.41 -1.71
C GLY A 17 4.54 -10.15 -0.42
N SER A 18 3.84 -9.86 0.70
CA SER A 18 4.06 -10.56 1.98
C SER A 18 3.38 -11.92 2.07
N ILE A 19 2.42 -12.20 1.20
CA ILE A 19 1.66 -13.47 1.17
C ILE A 19 1.93 -14.30 -0.10
N LYS A 20 2.70 -13.79 -1.06
CA LYS A 20 2.91 -14.41 -2.38
C LYS A 20 3.33 -15.87 -2.31
N ASP A 21 4.22 -16.24 -1.38
CA ASP A 21 4.71 -17.61 -1.25
C ASP A 21 3.60 -18.55 -0.76
N TYR A 22 2.73 -18.07 0.13
CA TYR A 22 1.56 -18.79 0.64
C TYR A 22 0.48 -18.96 -0.43
N VAL A 23 0.33 -17.96 -1.31
CA VAL A 23 -0.56 -18.06 -2.48
C VAL A 23 -0.01 -19.08 -3.48
N ASN A 24 1.30 -19.02 -3.77
CA ASN A 24 1.97 -19.92 -4.69
C ASN A 24 1.94 -21.39 -4.23
N GLU A 25 2.09 -21.65 -2.93
CA GLU A 25 1.98 -23.01 -2.38
C GLU A 25 0.52 -23.47 -2.20
N GLY A 26 -0.46 -22.57 -2.36
CA GLY A 26 -1.89 -22.84 -2.25
C GLY A 26 -2.45 -22.86 -0.83
N SER A 27 -1.70 -22.39 0.17
CA SER A 27 -2.15 -22.30 1.57
C SER A 27 -3.02 -21.08 1.84
N LEU A 28 -2.88 -20.03 1.03
CA LEU A 28 -3.75 -18.85 1.02
C LEU A 28 -4.32 -18.59 -0.38
N THR A 29 -5.46 -17.91 -0.44
CA THR A 29 -6.06 -17.43 -1.69
C THR A 29 -6.20 -15.92 -1.61
N ALA A 30 -5.63 -15.21 -2.58
CA ALA A 30 -5.85 -13.77 -2.72
C ALA A 30 -7.25 -13.53 -3.28
N LEU A 31 -8.09 -12.80 -2.53
CA LEU A 31 -9.50 -12.57 -2.91
C LEU A 31 -9.67 -11.33 -3.78
N ALA A 32 -9.00 -10.23 -3.42
CA ALA A 32 -9.10 -8.96 -4.13
C ALA A 32 -8.01 -7.97 -3.69
N MET A 33 -7.79 -6.92 -4.48
CA MET A 33 -7.01 -5.74 -4.10
C MET A 33 -7.94 -4.65 -3.52
N ASP A 34 -7.53 -3.99 -2.44
CA ASP A 34 -8.29 -2.89 -1.81
C ASP A 34 -7.95 -1.49 -2.38
N GLY A 35 -6.95 -1.42 -3.26
CA GLY A 35 -6.59 -0.22 -4.02
C GLY A 35 -7.45 0.02 -5.26
N GLU A 36 -7.09 1.04 -6.05
CA GLU A 36 -7.80 1.41 -7.28
C GLU A 36 -7.49 0.51 -8.47
N GLU A 37 -6.36 -0.18 -8.46
CA GLU A 37 -5.87 -0.93 -9.62
C GLU A 37 -5.84 -2.43 -9.32
N ASP A 38 -6.11 -3.22 -10.36
CA ASP A 38 -5.85 -4.65 -10.33
C ASP A 38 -4.35 -4.92 -10.17
N LEU A 39 -4.01 -6.01 -9.49
CA LEU A 39 -2.65 -6.52 -9.50
C LEU A 39 -2.51 -7.50 -10.66
N ASP A 40 -1.93 -7.05 -11.76
CA ASP A 40 -1.54 -7.90 -12.89
C ASP A 40 -0.01 -7.95 -13.03
N VAL A 41 0.55 -9.12 -12.75
CA VAL A 41 1.98 -9.42 -12.90
C VAL A 41 2.09 -10.65 -13.80
N GLY A 42 1.79 -10.45 -15.08
CA GLY A 42 1.70 -11.50 -16.08
C GLY A 42 2.95 -12.38 -16.24
N ASP A 43 4.15 -11.86 -15.98
CA ASP A 43 5.40 -12.64 -15.97
C ASP A 43 5.47 -13.63 -14.80
N GLN A 44 4.71 -13.39 -13.72
CA GLN A 44 4.60 -14.27 -12.56
C GLN A 44 3.26 -15.01 -12.49
N GLY A 45 2.38 -14.83 -13.48
CA GLY A 45 1.06 -15.43 -13.51
C GLY A 45 0.14 -14.98 -12.37
N VAL A 46 0.38 -13.78 -11.82
CA VAL A 46 -0.45 -13.20 -10.76
C VAL A 46 -1.49 -12.29 -11.38
N HIS A 47 -2.75 -12.54 -11.06
CA HIS A 47 -3.87 -11.67 -11.41
C HIS A 47 -4.86 -11.62 -10.25
N VAL A 48 -5.01 -10.44 -9.64
CA VAL A 48 -5.94 -10.21 -8.53
C VAL A 48 -6.71 -8.93 -8.80
N GLU A 49 -8.02 -9.06 -9.00
CA GLU A 49 -8.90 -7.92 -9.28
C GLU A 49 -9.06 -7.03 -8.06
N ALA A 50 -9.16 -5.72 -8.27
CA ALA A 50 -9.57 -4.77 -7.26
C ALA A 50 -11.03 -5.00 -6.85
N ILE A 51 -11.34 -4.77 -5.57
CA ILE A 51 -12.68 -5.00 -5.01
C ILE A 51 -13.77 -4.25 -5.79
N HIS A 52 -13.46 -3.04 -6.25
CA HIS A 52 -14.43 -2.23 -7.00
C HIS A 52 -14.73 -2.80 -8.39
N ASN A 53 -13.75 -3.41 -9.06
CA ASN A 53 -13.95 -4.11 -10.34
C ASN A 53 -14.81 -5.38 -10.19
N GLN A 54 -14.96 -5.89 -8.96
CA GLN A 54 -15.85 -7.01 -8.62
C GLN A 54 -17.29 -6.57 -8.28
N GLY A 55 -17.63 -5.28 -8.46
CA GLY A 55 -18.99 -4.75 -8.25
C GLY A 55 -19.20 -4.00 -6.94
N TYR A 56 -18.14 -3.70 -6.18
CA TYR A 56 -18.19 -2.95 -4.93
C TYR A 56 -17.53 -1.57 -5.07
N GLU A 57 -18.19 -0.68 -5.81
CA GLU A 57 -17.64 0.60 -6.29
C GLU A 57 -17.06 1.54 -5.21
N ASP A 58 -17.57 1.46 -3.98
CA ASP A 58 -17.20 2.34 -2.87
C ASP A 58 -15.99 1.83 -2.06
N ILE A 59 -15.48 0.63 -2.36
CA ILE A 59 -14.32 0.06 -1.65
C ILE A 59 -13.05 0.33 -2.47
N LYS A 60 -12.50 1.52 -2.25
CA LYS A 60 -11.26 2.02 -2.86
C LYS A 60 -10.46 2.75 -1.78
N LEU A 61 -9.42 2.11 -1.23
CA LEU A 61 -8.58 2.70 -0.19
C LEU A 61 -7.10 2.41 -0.48
N PRO A 62 -6.39 3.29 -1.20
CA PRO A 62 -4.97 3.12 -1.41
C PRO A 62 -4.19 3.40 -0.11
N PHE A 63 -3.13 2.63 0.11
CA PHE A 63 -2.21 2.80 1.24
C PHE A 63 -0.87 3.38 0.77
N TYR A 64 -0.46 4.49 1.38
CA TYR A 64 0.81 5.16 1.08
C TYR A 64 1.75 5.16 2.28
N TYR A 65 3.04 4.99 2.00
CA TYR A 65 4.11 5.20 2.98
C TYR A 65 4.63 6.62 2.83
N PHE A 66 4.78 7.34 3.94
CA PHE A 66 5.25 8.72 3.95
C PHE A 66 6.22 8.98 5.10
N PHE A 67 7.03 10.03 4.95
CA PHE A 67 7.90 10.53 6.00
C PHE A 67 7.30 11.80 6.61
N ALA A 68 7.17 11.81 7.94
CA ALA A 68 6.77 12.99 8.69
C ALA A 68 7.88 13.38 9.66
N PHE A 69 8.05 14.70 9.84
CA PHE A 69 9.05 15.24 10.75
C PHE A 69 8.37 15.93 11.94
N PRO A 70 8.97 15.86 13.14
CA PRO A 70 8.49 16.64 14.27
C PRO A 70 8.36 18.13 13.93
N LYS A 71 7.37 18.79 14.54
CA LYS A 71 7.21 20.24 14.39
C LYS A 71 8.49 20.95 14.85
N GLY A 72 9.02 21.83 13.99
CA GLY A 72 10.24 22.59 14.28
C GLY A 72 11.54 21.92 13.84
N THR A 73 11.49 20.74 13.21
CA THR A 73 12.67 20.17 12.53
C THR A 73 13.24 21.17 11.51
N ASP A 74 14.57 21.24 11.45
CA ASP A 74 15.29 22.17 10.59
C ASP A 74 14.93 21.99 9.11
N LYS A 75 14.61 23.09 8.42
CA LYS A 75 14.14 23.05 7.02
C LYS A 75 15.25 22.63 6.05
N ALA A 76 16.50 22.97 6.33
CA ALA A 76 17.60 22.57 5.47
C ALA A 76 17.86 21.06 5.58
N MET A 77 17.76 20.50 6.80
CA MET A 77 17.80 19.06 7.03
C MET A 77 16.66 18.34 6.32
N ILE A 78 15.42 18.83 6.43
CA ILE A 78 14.26 18.24 5.71
C ILE A 78 14.51 18.26 4.21
N LYS A 79 15.00 19.37 3.67
CA LYS A 79 15.29 19.48 2.23
C LYS A 79 16.35 18.46 1.79
N GLN A 80 17.46 18.35 2.52
CA GLN A 80 18.52 17.39 2.21
C GLN A 80 18.02 15.94 2.21
N PHE A 81 17.21 15.58 3.22
CA PHE A 81 16.58 14.26 3.28
C PHE A 81 15.65 14.04 2.08
N ASN A 82 14.79 15.01 1.79
CA ASN A 82 13.83 14.93 0.70
C ASN A 82 14.51 14.78 -0.68
N ASP A 83 15.57 15.54 -0.93
CA ASP A 83 16.38 15.43 -2.15
C ASP A 83 17.02 14.03 -2.27
N ALA A 84 17.52 13.47 -1.16
CA ALA A 84 18.11 12.13 -1.14
C ALA A 84 17.07 11.03 -1.39
N VAL A 85 15.88 11.11 -0.79
CA VAL A 85 14.80 10.16 -1.05
C VAL A 85 14.37 10.21 -2.51
N LYS A 86 14.23 11.42 -3.07
CA LYS A 86 13.92 11.59 -4.49
C LYS A 86 14.94 10.87 -5.38
N ASP A 87 16.22 11.13 -5.14
CA ASP A 87 17.29 10.53 -5.94
C ASP A 87 17.29 9.00 -5.87
N ILE A 88 17.13 8.42 -4.69
CA ILE A 88 17.05 6.97 -4.52
C ILE A 88 15.83 6.41 -5.25
N VAL A 89 14.66 7.00 -5.06
CA VAL A 89 13.42 6.49 -5.66
C VAL A 89 13.44 6.60 -7.18
N GLU A 90 13.96 7.69 -7.74
CA GLU A 90 13.95 7.94 -9.19
C GLU A 90 15.14 7.32 -9.92
N ASN A 91 16.32 7.21 -9.30
CA ASN A 91 17.57 6.91 -9.99
C ASN A 91 18.33 5.67 -9.47
N ASP A 92 17.97 5.08 -8.32
CA ASP A 92 18.61 3.85 -7.82
C ASP A 92 17.88 2.61 -8.35
N GLU A 93 18.37 2.06 -9.46
CA GLU A 93 17.81 0.87 -10.11
C GLU A 93 17.84 -0.38 -9.20
N ASP A 94 18.86 -0.53 -8.35
CA ASP A 94 18.96 -1.67 -7.43
C ASP A 94 17.89 -1.58 -6.32
N TYR A 95 17.65 -0.37 -5.80
CA TYR A 95 16.52 -0.13 -4.91
C TYR A 95 15.17 -0.43 -5.57
N GLN A 96 14.93 0.11 -6.77
CA GLN A 96 13.68 -0.12 -7.52
C GLN A 96 13.45 -1.61 -7.78
N GLN A 97 14.49 -2.34 -8.21
CA GLN A 97 14.43 -3.77 -8.46
C GLN A 97 14.12 -4.55 -7.19
N LYS A 98 14.81 -4.27 -6.08
CA LYS A 98 14.58 -4.96 -4.80
C LYS A 98 13.15 -4.76 -4.28
N ILE A 99 12.59 -3.56 -4.41
CA ILE A 99 11.20 -3.29 -4.04
C ILE A 99 10.24 -4.12 -4.90
N TYR A 100 10.47 -4.16 -6.22
CA TYR A 100 9.64 -4.94 -7.14
C TYR A 100 9.72 -6.44 -6.84
N GLU A 101 10.92 -7.02 -6.77
CA GLU A 101 11.11 -8.46 -6.52
C GLU A 101 10.53 -8.89 -5.17
N THR A 102 10.64 -8.04 -4.16
CA THR A 102 10.15 -8.38 -2.81
C THR A 102 8.64 -8.21 -2.72
N TYR A 103 8.11 -7.07 -3.17
CA TYR A 103 6.75 -6.63 -2.86
C TYR A 103 5.78 -6.58 -4.04
N LEU A 104 6.27 -6.75 -5.28
CA LEU A 104 5.55 -6.49 -6.53
C LEU A 104 5.02 -5.05 -6.61
N GLN A 105 5.81 -4.11 -6.09
CA GLN A 105 5.47 -2.68 -6.07
C GLN A 105 6.46 -1.87 -6.90
N LYS A 106 6.01 -0.74 -7.41
CA LYS A 106 6.86 0.27 -8.03
C LYS A 106 6.96 1.46 -7.07
N PRO A 107 8.16 1.79 -6.57
CA PRO A 107 8.29 2.96 -5.71
C PRO A 107 8.01 4.22 -6.52
N PHE A 108 7.43 5.23 -5.87
CA PHE A 108 7.23 6.55 -6.44
C PHE A 108 7.55 7.61 -5.39
N TYR A 109 7.87 8.80 -5.85
CA TYR A 109 8.21 9.92 -5.01
C TYR A 109 7.21 11.05 -5.21
N GLN A 110 6.81 11.66 -4.10
CA GLN A 110 6.06 12.91 -4.07
C GLN A 110 6.78 13.88 -3.15
N GLY A 111 6.95 15.12 -3.61
CA GLY A 111 7.52 16.19 -2.78
C GLY A 111 6.55 16.62 -1.68
N THR A 112 6.99 17.55 -0.83
CA THR A 112 6.18 18.02 0.32
C THR A 112 4.77 18.49 -0.05
N GLU A 113 4.61 19.27 -1.12
CA GLU A 113 3.31 19.81 -1.54
C GLU A 113 2.37 18.71 -2.06
N GLU A 114 2.86 17.89 -2.99
CA GLU A 114 2.10 16.76 -3.57
C GLU A 114 1.77 15.71 -2.50
N GLY A 115 2.73 15.38 -1.63
CA GLY A 115 2.52 14.42 -0.56
C GLY A 115 1.50 14.90 0.48
N LEU A 116 1.48 16.20 0.81
CA LEU A 116 0.43 16.76 1.66
C LEU A 116 -0.94 16.71 0.98
N LYS A 117 -1.01 17.01 -0.32
CA LYS A 117 -2.26 16.88 -1.07
C LYS A 117 -2.77 15.43 -1.04
N THR A 118 -1.92 14.45 -1.32
CA THR A 118 -2.28 13.02 -1.24
C THR A 118 -2.74 12.65 0.18
N PHE A 119 -2.05 13.13 1.21
CA PHE A 119 -2.45 12.89 2.60
C PHE A 119 -3.84 13.46 2.93
N ASP A 120 -4.13 14.67 2.47
CA ASP A 120 -5.43 15.32 2.68
C ASP A 120 -6.55 14.58 1.92
N ASP A 121 -6.29 14.15 0.68
CA ASP A 121 -7.24 13.38 -0.13
C ASP A 121 -7.62 12.06 0.59
N ILE A 122 -6.63 11.34 1.14
CA ILE A 122 -6.87 10.10 1.92
C ILE A 122 -7.58 10.38 3.24
N THR A 123 -7.22 11.47 3.91
CA THR A 123 -7.90 11.87 5.16
C THR A 123 -9.37 12.19 4.92
N GLU A 124 -9.72 12.79 3.77
CA GLU A 124 -11.11 13.02 3.39
C GLU A 124 -11.89 11.71 3.22
N VAL A 125 -11.28 10.69 2.58
CA VAL A 125 -11.87 9.35 2.46
C VAL A 125 -12.09 8.73 3.83
N LEU A 126 -11.08 8.75 4.71
CA LEU A 126 -11.17 8.15 6.04
C LEU A 126 -12.21 8.83 6.93
N ASN A 127 -12.40 10.15 6.81
CA ASN A 127 -13.41 10.89 7.58
C ASN A 127 -14.85 10.53 7.21
N LYS A 128 -15.07 9.86 6.07
CA LYS A 128 -16.40 9.36 5.66
C LYS A 128 -16.73 8.00 6.28
N VAL A 129 -15.77 7.33 6.91
CA VAL A 129 -15.93 5.99 7.48
C VAL A 129 -16.09 6.07 8.99
N ASP A 130 -17.09 5.37 9.54
CA ASP A 130 -17.19 5.17 10.99
C ASP A 130 -16.20 4.08 11.44
N LEU A 131 -15.05 4.52 11.94
CA LEU A 131 -14.02 3.64 12.49
C LEU A 131 -14.31 3.19 13.93
N SER A 132 -15.44 3.58 14.53
CA SER A 132 -15.80 3.18 15.89
C SER A 132 -16.27 1.72 16.00
N GLY A 133 -16.57 1.07 14.87
CA GLY A 133 -16.98 -0.33 14.81
C GLY A 133 -18.34 -0.60 15.46
N LYS A 134 -19.16 0.44 15.65
CA LYS A 134 -20.51 0.30 16.19
C LYS A 134 -21.44 -0.19 15.08
N VAL A 135 -21.84 -1.44 15.16
CA VAL A 135 -22.95 -1.96 14.35
C VAL A 135 -24.24 -1.52 15.05
N GLU A 136 -25.06 -0.70 14.41
CA GLU A 136 -26.42 -0.44 14.89
C GLU A 136 -27.17 -1.78 14.94
N GLN A 137 -27.64 -2.16 16.13
CA GLN A 137 -28.48 -3.34 16.36
C GLN A 137 -29.95 -3.02 16.12
#